data_AF-A0A1C5FPM0-F1
#
_entry.id   AF-A0A1C5FPM0-F1
#
_cell.length_a   1.000
_cell.length_b   1.000
_cell.length_c   1.000
_cell.angle_alpha   90.00
_cell.angle_beta   90.00
_cell.angle_gamma   90.00
#
_symmetry.space_group_name_H-M   'P 1'
#
loop_
_entity.id
_entity.type
_entity.pdbx_description
1 polymer ?
#
loop_
_entity_poly.entity_id
_entity_poly.type
_entity_poly.pdbx_seq_one_letter_code
_entity_poly.pdbx_strand_id
1 'polypeptide(L)'
;SMLTKRFSRPAALGAATLLTAAGGALLLGAPAAQAADPVGTVKVTPATGTDTSGVNLTTSAICPEEAGYLIVKVAGKGFPAEGQNVVGNSEVGIYPVADAGYEIPLTETMRDYANIAGFKTLEGRYDFTVTCRKAFGETTYGDFTGSIWFTSNTAYQNTDPAGPSDPPTSTSPSPSQSTEPSTEPSDTTEPTDDPAPSDSVEPSDTGLPTETGDPGTADGGSSDGGASDGGSSGGSTDVSTEVASGGTGGALASTGAQAGLLGVGSAALIGLGTAAVFWARRRGLLTFANGGNR
;
A
#
# COMPACT_ATOMS: atom_id res chain seq x y z
N SER A 1 -57.29 -14.33 -52.38
CA SER A 1 -57.86 -13.28 -51.52
C SER A 1 -58.33 -13.86 -50.20
N MET A 2 -57.55 -13.73 -49.13
CA MET A 2 -57.96 -14.16 -47.80
C MET A 2 -57.49 -13.17 -46.72
N LEU A 3 -58.47 -12.40 -46.26
CA LEU A 3 -58.76 -11.95 -44.90
C LEU A 3 -57.64 -11.42 -43.99
N THR A 4 -57.51 -10.09 -44.00
CA THR A 4 -56.93 -9.24 -42.96
C THR A 4 -57.71 -9.36 -41.64
N LYS A 5 -57.07 -9.77 -40.54
CA LYS A 5 -57.59 -9.57 -39.17
C LYS A 5 -56.69 -8.57 -38.43
N ARG A 6 -57.19 -7.34 -38.31
CA ARG A 6 -56.73 -6.34 -37.35
C ARG A 6 -57.26 -6.73 -35.97
N PHE A 7 -56.39 -6.80 -34.98
CA PHE A 7 -56.81 -6.86 -33.58
C PHE A 7 -56.36 -5.61 -32.82
N SER A 8 -57.32 -5.16 -32.03
CA SER A 8 -57.54 -3.85 -31.48
C SER A 8 -56.74 -3.62 -30.19
N ARG A 9 -56.31 -2.38 -29.97
CA ARG A 9 -55.81 -1.90 -28.68
C ARG A 9 -56.96 -1.78 -27.67
N PRO A 10 -56.78 -2.17 -26.40
CA PRO A 10 -57.54 -1.59 -25.31
C PRO A 10 -56.78 -0.41 -24.72
N ALA A 11 -57.47 0.73 -24.69
CA ALA A 11 -57.18 1.85 -23.81
C ALA A 11 -57.61 1.49 -22.38
N ALA A 12 -56.77 1.82 -21.39
CA ALA A 12 -57.16 1.80 -19.98
C ALA A 12 -56.77 3.13 -19.35
N LEU A 13 -57.79 3.99 -19.17
CA LEU A 13 -57.83 5.08 -18.23
C LEU A 13 -57.83 4.52 -16.80
N GLY A 14 -57.07 5.11 -15.88
CA GLY A 14 -57.15 4.73 -14.48
C GLY A 14 -56.29 5.57 -13.52
N ALA A 15 -56.97 6.52 -12.87
CA ALA A 15 -56.73 7.06 -11.52
C ALA A 15 -55.35 7.61 -11.14
N ALA A 16 -55.30 8.94 -11.00
CA ALA A 16 -54.38 9.65 -10.13
C ALA A 16 -54.56 9.21 -8.66
N THR A 17 -53.46 8.87 -7.98
CA THR A 17 -53.35 8.96 -6.52
C THR A 17 -52.02 9.63 -6.17
N LEU A 18 -52.12 10.90 -5.75
CA LEU A 18 -51.09 11.63 -5.03
C LEU A 18 -50.85 10.94 -3.70
N LEU A 19 -49.75 10.20 -3.59
CA LEU A 19 -49.18 9.73 -2.34
C LEU A 19 -47.79 10.34 -2.19
N THR A 20 -47.78 11.62 -1.82
CA THR A 20 -46.71 12.25 -1.02
C THR A 20 -46.66 11.55 0.34
N ALA A 21 -46.07 10.35 0.36
CA ALA A 21 -45.69 9.68 1.58
C ALA A 21 -44.21 9.98 1.82
N ALA A 22 -43.93 10.57 2.99
CA ALA A 22 -42.63 10.88 3.52
C ALA A 22 -41.70 9.65 3.52
N GLY A 23 -41.04 9.39 2.40
CA GLY A 23 -39.85 8.56 2.32
C GLY A 23 -38.68 9.39 2.83
N GLY A 24 -38.67 9.68 4.13
CA GLY A 24 -37.49 10.18 4.81
C GLY A 24 -36.40 9.14 4.64
N ALA A 25 -35.57 9.32 3.62
CA ALA A 25 -34.35 8.58 3.46
C ALA A 25 -33.53 8.87 4.73
N LEU A 26 -33.55 7.92 5.66
CA LEU A 26 -32.48 7.74 6.62
C LEU A 26 -31.24 7.42 5.78
N LEU A 27 -30.65 8.48 5.21
CA LEU A 27 -29.24 8.53 4.92
C LEU A 27 -28.60 8.35 6.29
N LEU A 28 -28.40 7.09 6.68
CA LEU A 28 -27.36 6.72 7.61
C LEU A 28 -26.10 7.28 6.97
N GLY A 29 -25.80 8.53 7.32
CA GLY A 29 -24.60 9.22 6.90
C GLY A 29 -23.49 8.33 7.38
N ALA A 30 -22.93 7.56 6.46
CA ALA A 30 -21.62 6.97 6.68
C ALA A 30 -20.78 8.14 7.21
N PRO A 31 -20.14 8.00 8.38
CA PRO A 31 -19.29 9.06 8.87
C PRO A 31 -18.35 9.38 7.71
N ALA A 32 -18.49 10.60 7.17
CA ALA A 32 -17.57 11.05 6.15
C ALA A 32 -16.21 10.93 6.81
N ALA A 33 -15.39 9.99 6.34
CA ALA A 33 -14.01 9.91 6.76
C ALA A 33 -13.46 11.30 6.48
N GLN A 34 -13.23 12.06 7.55
CA GLN A 34 -12.64 13.38 7.45
C GLN A 34 -11.22 13.11 7.00
N ALA A 35 -11.00 13.12 5.69
CA ALA A 35 -9.66 13.18 5.15
C ALA A 35 -9.02 14.40 5.81
N ALA A 36 -7.95 14.17 6.58
CA ALA A 36 -7.24 15.26 7.18
C ALA A 36 -6.81 16.20 6.05
N ASP A 37 -7.06 17.49 6.20
CA ASP A 37 -6.56 18.45 5.23
C ASP A 37 -5.05 18.26 5.08
N PRO A 38 -4.51 18.23 3.85
CA PRO A 38 -3.09 18.02 3.65
C PRO A 38 -2.32 19.12 4.37
N VAL A 39 -1.50 18.70 5.33
CA VAL A 39 -0.69 19.58 6.18
C VAL A 39 0.55 20.04 5.43
N GLY A 40 0.96 19.30 4.41
CA GLY A 40 2.08 19.70 3.56
C GLY A 40 2.30 18.80 2.35
N THR A 41 3.50 18.90 1.78
CA THR A 41 3.92 18.15 0.60
C THR A 41 5.03 17.16 0.93
N VAL A 42 5.19 16.17 0.05
CA VAL A 42 6.30 15.22 0.05
C VAL A 42 7.14 15.45 -1.20
N LYS A 43 8.44 15.68 -1.02
CA LYS A 43 9.42 15.70 -2.10
C LYS A 43 10.00 14.31 -2.27
N VAL A 44 10.07 13.84 -3.51
CA VAL A 44 10.65 12.53 -3.85
C VAL A 44 12.06 12.71 -4.39
N THR A 45 13.02 11.98 -3.82
CA THR A 45 14.44 11.97 -4.21
C THR A 45 14.89 10.53 -4.51
N PRO A 46 15.55 10.26 -5.66
CA PRO A 46 15.87 11.21 -6.73
C PRO A 46 14.63 11.66 -7.51
N ALA A 47 14.72 12.84 -8.14
CA ALA A 47 13.62 13.42 -8.90
C ALA A 47 13.26 12.64 -10.17
N THR A 48 14.23 11.92 -10.72
CA THR A 48 14.07 10.95 -11.80
C THR A 48 14.77 9.66 -11.39
N GLY A 49 14.25 8.52 -11.82
CA GLY A 49 14.83 7.23 -11.47
C GLY A 49 14.20 6.08 -12.23
N THR A 50 14.60 4.86 -11.86
CA THR A 50 14.01 3.62 -12.39
C THR A 50 13.08 2.97 -11.38
N ASP A 51 12.28 2.00 -11.82
CA ASP A 51 11.45 1.17 -10.94
C ASP A 51 12.25 0.30 -9.93
N THR A 52 13.57 0.16 -10.10
CA THR A 52 14.50 -0.47 -9.14
C THR A 52 15.36 0.51 -8.36
N SER A 53 15.18 1.81 -8.58
CA SER A 53 15.91 2.80 -7.80
C SER A 53 15.31 2.90 -6.41
N GLY A 54 16.17 3.08 -5.39
CA GLY A 54 15.72 3.45 -4.06
C GLY A 54 15.04 4.81 -4.10
N VAL A 55 13.92 4.94 -3.39
CA VAL A 55 13.13 6.17 -3.31
C VAL A 55 13.15 6.68 -1.88
N ASN A 56 13.45 7.97 -1.72
CA ASN A 56 13.44 8.65 -0.44
C ASN A 56 12.42 9.79 -0.47
N LEU A 57 11.62 9.88 0.59
CA LEU A 57 10.55 10.85 0.74
C LEU A 57 10.94 11.90 1.78
N THR A 58 10.90 13.18 1.44
CA THR A 58 11.15 14.28 2.38
C THR A 58 9.86 15.06 2.60
N THR A 59 9.33 15.09 3.83
CA THR A 59 8.14 15.89 4.15
C THR A 59 8.48 17.39 4.23
N SER A 60 7.52 18.26 3.95
CA SER A 60 7.72 19.71 4.02
C SER A 60 7.71 20.29 5.45
N ALA A 61 7.23 19.50 6.41
CA ALA A 61 7.21 19.83 7.84
C ALA A 61 7.32 18.55 8.68
N ILE A 62 7.62 18.69 9.97
CA ILE A 62 7.51 17.62 10.96
C ILE A 62 6.03 17.35 11.31
N CYS A 63 5.76 16.16 11.84
CA CYS A 63 4.44 15.80 12.38
C CYS A 63 4.11 16.68 13.61
N PRO A 64 2.82 16.99 13.86
CA PRO A 64 2.38 17.60 15.12
C PRO A 64 2.84 16.79 16.34
N GLU A 65 3.06 17.46 17.47
CA GLU A 65 3.61 16.85 18.70
C GLU A 65 2.76 15.67 19.21
N GLU A 66 1.46 15.68 18.93
CA GLU A 66 0.53 14.61 19.30
C GLU A 66 0.73 13.31 18.49
N ALA A 67 1.46 13.36 17.37
CA ALA A 67 1.74 12.27 16.46
C ALA A 67 3.20 11.79 16.56
N GLY A 68 3.43 10.81 17.43
CA GLY A 68 4.75 10.17 17.57
C GLY A 68 5.07 9.11 16.51
N TYR A 69 4.17 8.80 15.59
CA TYR A 69 4.33 7.76 14.57
C TYR A 69 3.91 8.26 13.18
N LEU A 70 4.48 7.66 12.13
CA LEU A 70 4.07 7.88 10.75
C LEU A 70 3.85 6.55 10.02
N ILE A 71 3.01 6.59 8.98
CA ILE A 71 2.82 5.51 8.03
C ILE A 71 2.88 6.09 6.61
N VAL A 72 3.45 5.34 5.67
CA VAL A 72 3.47 5.77 4.26
C VAL A 72 2.68 4.80 3.41
N LYS A 73 1.79 5.37 2.59
CA LYS A 73 0.99 4.64 1.60
C LYS A 73 1.31 5.11 0.20
N VAL A 74 1.19 4.20 -0.76
CA VAL A 74 1.22 4.50 -2.19
C VAL A 74 -0.11 4.11 -2.84
N ALA A 75 -0.69 5.01 -3.62
CA ALA A 75 -1.87 4.76 -4.43
C ALA A 75 -1.56 5.05 -5.91
N GLY A 76 -2.22 4.35 -6.83
CA GLY A 76 -1.97 4.50 -8.26
C GLY A 76 -2.47 3.29 -9.04
N LYS A 77 -2.20 3.26 -10.35
CA LYS A 77 -2.65 2.15 -11.20
C LYS A 77 -2.04 0.82 -10.72
N GLY A 78 -2.91 -0.15 -10.44
CA GLY A 78 -2.54 -1.48 -9.93
C GLY A 78 -2.59 -1.62 -8.41
N PHE A 79 -2.45 -0.52 -7.66
CA PHE A 79 -2.59 -0.53 -6.20
C PHE A 79 -4.06 -0.40 -5.77
N PRO A 80 -4.41 -0.83 -4.54
CA PRO A 80 -5.73 -0.58 -3.95
C PRO A 80 -6.07 0.92 -3.91
N ALA A 81 -7.36 1.25 -3.95
CA ALA A 81 -7.80 2.65 -3.95
C ALA A 81 -7.46 3.38 -2.64
N GLU A 82 -7.45 2.65 -1.53
CA GLU A 82 -7.04 3.09 -0.20
C GLU A 82 -5.51 3.20 -0.01
N GLY A 83 -4.74 2.82 -1.04
CA GLY A 83 -3.30 2.75 -1.05
C GLY A 83 -2.73 1.50 -0.38
N GLN A 84 -1.57 1.06 -0.86
CA GLN A 84 -0.75 0.00 -0.27
C GLN A 84 0.22 0.62 0.75
N ASN A 85 0.35 0.01 1.94
CA ASN A 85 1.37 0.42 2.90
C ASN A 85 2.76 0.07 2.35
N VAL A 86 3.63 1.07 2.24
CA VAL A 86 5.04 0.94 1.80
C VAL A 86 6.03 1.21 2.92
N VAL A 87 5.58 1.88 3.99
CA VAL A 87 6.30 1.98 5.26
C VAL A 87 5.30 1.68 6.35
N GLY A 88 5.64 0.74 7.24
CA GLY A 88 4.79 0.38 8.37
C GLY A 88 4.62 1.53 9.38
N ASN A 89 3.65 1.41 10.28
CA ASN A 89 3.45 2.38 11.35
C ASN A 89 4.68 2.43 12.26
N SER A 90 5.52 3.46 12.09
CA SER A 90 6.87 3.53 12.66
C SER A 90 7.01 4.81 13.47
N GLU A 91 7.78 4.74 14.56
CA GLU A 91 8.06 5.91 15.41
C GLU A 91 8.82 6.98 14.61
N VAL A 92 8.40 8.24 14.70
CA VAL A 92 9.00 9.31 13.88
C VAL A 92 10.46 9.59 14.24
N GLY A 93 10.88 9.29 15.47
CA GLY A 93 12.24 9.52 15.98
C GLY A 93 13.32 8.64 15.34
N ILE A 94 12.95 7.60 14.58
CA ILE A 94 13.92 6.78 13.84
C ILE A 94 14.33 7.42 12.51
N TYR A 95 13.55 8.38 12.01
CA TYR A 95 13.81 9.04 10.74
C TYR A 95 14.65 10.30 10.97
N PRO A 96 15.74 10.50 10.20
CA PRO A 96 16.47 11.74 10.25
C PRO A 96 15.58 12.91 9.82
N VAL A 97 15.78 14.06 10.45
CA VAL A 97 15.12 15.31 10.08
C VAL A 97 16.03 16.07 9.13
N ALA A 98 15.52 16.37 7.94
CA ALA A 98 16.21 17.14 6.90
C ALA A 98 15.37 18.39 6.57
N ASP A 99 16.03 19.55 6.51
CA ASP A 99 15.40 20.86 6.34
C ASP A 99 14.31 21.13 7.41
N ALA A 100 13.04 20.98 7.05
CA ALA A 100 11.88 21.21 7.91
C ALA A 100 11.08 19.95 8.20
N GLY A 101 11.43 18.78 7.65
CA GLY A 101 10.64 17.55 7.76
C GLY A 101 11.46 16.27 7.88
N TYR A 102 10.79 15.13 7.79
CA TYR A 102 11.41 13.81 7.92
C TYR A 102 11.91 13.31 6.57
N GLU A 103 13.05 12.64 6.59
CA GLU A 103 13.58 11.88 5.47
C GLU A 103 13.26 10.39 5.66
N ILE A 104 12.39 9.86 4.81
CA ILE A 104 11.74 8.56 4.94
C ILE A 104 12.14 7.70 3.73
N PRO A 105 13.18 6.86 3.85
CA PRO A 105 13.54 5.93 2.80
C PRO A 105 12.45 4.85 2.68
N LEU A 106 12.04 4.53 1.46
CA LEU A 106 11.19 3.37 1.23
C LEU A 106 11.95 2.08 1.51
N THR A 107 11.26 1.09 2.08
CA THR A 107 11.88 -0.19 2.44
C THR A 107 12.25 -1.06 1.24
N GLU A 108 11.50 -0.93 0.14
CA GLU A 108 11.71 -1.64 -1.12
C GLU A 108 11.52 -0.68 -2.32
N THR A 109 11.79 -1.16 -3.54
CA THR A 109 11.62 -0.36 -4.76
C THR A 109 10.16 -0.41 -5.26
N MET A 110 9.80 0.50 -6.19
CA MET A 110 8.46 0.49 -6.77
C MET A 110 8.12 -0.80 -7.53
N ARG A 111 9.12 -1.44 -8.15
CA ARG A 111 8.97 -2.76 -8.79
C ARG A 111 8.56 -3.83 -7.79
N ASP A 112 9.19 -3.84 -6.62
CA ASP A 112 8.92 -4.86 -5.60
C ASP A 112 7.52 -4.68 -5.00
N TYR A 113 7.13 -3.44 -4.69
CA TYR A 113 5.75 -3.16 -4.26
C TYR A 113 4.69 -3.53 -5.32
N ALA A 114 4.97 -3.31 -6.61
CA ALA A 114 4.09 -3.75 -7.68
C ALA A 114 3.95 -5.28 -7.70
N ASN A 115 5.08 -6.01 -7.58
CA ASN A 115 5.08 -7.47 -7.53
C ASN A 115 4.30 -8.01 -6.33
N ILE A 116 4.48 -7.41 -5.14
CA ILE A 116 3.74 -7.76 -3.92
C ILE A 116 2.23 -7.52 -4.12
N ALA A 117 1.85 -6.43 -4.79
CA ALA A 117 0.47 -6.13 -5.12
C ALA A 117 -0.09 -6.97 -6.30
N GLY A 118 0.71 -7.85 -6.90
CA GLY A 118 0.27 -8.79 -7.92
C GLY A 118 0.25 -8.24 -9.35
N PHE A 119 0.96 -7.15 -9.63
CA PHE A 119 1.08 -6.59 -10.98
C PHE A 119 2.55 -6.29 -11.35
N LYS A 120 2.81 -6.18 -12.65
CA LYS A 120 4.19 -6.02 -13.17
C LYS A 120 4.40 -4.76 -13.99
N THR A 121 3.32 -4.04 -14.28
CA THR A 121 3.36 -2.85 -15.13
C THR A 121 3.15 -1.61 -14.30
N LEU A 122 4.17 -0.75 -14.23
CA LEU A 122 4.12 0.57 -13.61
C LEU A 122 3.89 1.62 -14.70
N GLU A 123 2.82 2.39 -14.60
CA GLU A 123 2.53 3.45 -15.57
C GLU A 123 1.60 4.52 -14.99
N GLY A 124 1.80 5.76 -15.42
CA GLY A 124 1.00 6.89 -14.98
C GLY A 124 1.40 7.38 -13.60
N ARG A 125 0.45 8.01 -12.91
CA ARG A 125 0.68 8.70 -11.63
C ARG A 125 0.56 7.74 -10.44
N TYR A 126 1.49 7.88 -9.50
CA TYR A 126 1.48 7.24 -8.20
C TYR A 126 1.62 8.30 -7.11
N ASP A 127 0.69 8.31 -6.17
CA ASP A 127 0.61 9.26 -5.08
C ASP A 127 1.11 8.61 -3.79
N PHE A 128 2.05 9.26 -3.13
CA PHE A 128 2.53 8.92 -1.80
C PHE A 128 1.82 9.78 -0.77
N THR A 129 1.30 9.15 0.27
CA THR A 129 0.72 9.82 1.43
C THR A 129 1.47 9.40 2.68
N VAL A 130 2.11 10.38 3.34
CA VAL A 130 2.72 10.20 4.66
C VAL A 130 1.72 10.71 5.70
N THR A 131 1.20 9.81 6.54
CA THR A 131 0.19 10.13 7.54
C THR A 131 0.79 10.12 8.94
N CYS A 132 0.71 11.26 9.62
CA CYS A 132 1.09 11.40 11.03
C CYS A 132 -0.01 10.83 11.93
N ARG A 133 0.36 9.92 12.85
CA ARG A 133 -0.58 9.20 13.72
C ARG A 133 0.05 8.81 15.05
N LYS A 134 -0.73 8.14 15.90
CA LYS A 134 -0.24 7.44 17.10
C LYS A 134 0.13 5.98 16.79
N ALA A 135 0.83 5.35 17.74
CA ALA A 135 1.16 3.91 17.68
C ALA A 135 -0.08 3.03 17.46
N PHE A 136 -1.20 3.41 18.07
CA PHE A 136 -2.47 2.69 18.02
C PHE A 136 -3.65 3.64 17.75
N GLY A 137 -4.75 3.09 17.23
CA GLY A 137 -5.96 3.82 16.89
C GLY A 137 -5.95 4.38 15.47
N GLU A 138 -7.10 4.88 15.01
CA GLU A 138 -7.31 5.36 13.63
C GLU A 138 -7.17 6.88 13.49
N THR A 139 -6.89 7.60 14.58
CA THR A 139 -6.74 9.06 14.55
C THR A 139 -5.50 9.46 13.78
N THR A 140 -5.70 10.32 12.78
CA THR A 140 -4.66 10.99 12.00
C THR A 140 -4.52 12.44 12.46
N TYR A 141 -3.31 12.97 12.38
CA TYR A 141 -2.98 14.34 12.80
C TYR A 141 -2.53 15.22 11.63
N GLY A 142 -2.44 14.64 10.44
CA GLY A 142 -2.03 15.36 9.24
C GLY A 142 -1.48 14.42 8.19
N ASP A 143 -1.67 14.81 6.93
CA ASP A 143 -1.16 14.09 5.78
C ASP A 143 -0.22 14.98 4.97
N PHE A 144 0.89 14.41 4.51
CA PHE A 144 1.76 15.00 3.49
C PHE A 144 1.59 14.21 2.20
N THR A 145 1.44 14.90 1.08
CA THR A 145 1.25 14.26 -0.22
C THR A 145 2.31 14.63 -1.23
N GLY A 146 2.75 13.65 -2.02
CA GLY A 146 3.64 13.85 -3.15
C GLY A 146 3.37 12.81 -4.21
N SER A 147 3.93 12.99 -5.41
CA SER A 147 3.61 12.12 -6.53
C SER A 147 4.83 11.83 -7.38
N ILE A 148 4.83 10.67 -8.03
CA ILE A 148 5.70 10.34 -9.16
C ILE A 148 4.86 9.91 -10.35
N TRP A 149 5.46 10.01 -11.53
CA TRP A 149 4.87 9.60 -12.79
C TRP A 149 5.81 8.63 -13.47
N PHE A 150 5.35 7.40 -13.66
CA PHE A 150 6.02 6.43 -14.53
C PHE A 150 5.71 6.78 -15.99
N THR A 151 6.72 7.31 -16.68
CA THR A 151 6.66 7.67 -18.11
C THR A 151 6.90 6.46 -19.02
N SER A 152 7.44 5.38 -18.44
CA SER A 152 7.52 4.04 -19.02
C SER A 152 7.44 3.01 -17.90
N ASN A 153 7.40 1.72 -18.23
CA ASN A 153 7.37 0.65 -17.23
C ASN A 153 8.55 0.67 -16.24
N THR A 154 9.68 1.26 -16.63
CA THR A 154 10.92 1.18 -15.86
C THR A 154 11.51 2.54 -15.50
N ALA A 155 10.82 3.66 -15.82
CA ALA A 155 11.34 5.00 -15.58
C ALA A 155 10.25 5.90 -15.00
N TYR A 156 10.62 6.64 -13.95
CA TYR A 156 9.75 7.62 -13.31
C TYR A 156 10.40 9.01 -13.23
N GLN A 157 9.55 10.01 -13.07
CA GLN A 157 9.91 11.38 -12.70
C GLN A 157 8.93 11.93 -11.67
N ASN A 158 9.33 12.88 -10.84
CA ASN A 158 8.49 13.52 -9.82
C ASN A 158 7.83 14.84 -10.29
N THR A 159 7.97 15.17 -11.57
CA THR A 159 7.31 16.32 -12.21
C THR A 159 6.25 15.80 -13.17
N ASP A 160 5.05 16.38 -13.14
CA ASP A 160 3.95 15.96 -14.02
C ASP A 160 4.35 16.16 -15.49
N PRO A 161 4.44 15.08 -16.31
CA PRO A 161 4.78 15.19 -17.73
C PRO A 161 3.70 15.91 -18.54
N ALA A 162 2.46 15.99 -18.05
CA ALA A 162 1.36 16.73 -18.65
C ALA A 162 1.14 18.11 -18.02
N GLY A 163 1.92 18.44 -16.98
CA GLY A 163 1.85 19.74 -16.31
C GLY A 163 2.24 20.88 -17.25
N PRO A 164 1.85 22.13 -16.92
CA PRO A 164 2.41 23.28 -17.62
C PRO A 164 3.93 23.21 -17.49
N SER A 165 4.61 22.95 -18.62
CA SER A 165 6.05 23.12 -18.65
C SER A 165 6.27 24.60 -18.37
N ASP A 166 6.79 24.92 -17.18
CA ASP A 166 7.28 26.27 -16.93
C ASP A 166 8.17 26.64 -18.13
N PRO A 167 7.95 27.81 -18.75
CA PRO A 167 8.80 28.24 -19.84
C PRO A 167 10.24 28.12 -19.33
N PRO A 168 11.16 27.55 -20.14
CA PRO A 168 12.53 27.32 -19.68
C PRO A 168 12.98 28.62 -19.05
N THR A 169 13.26 28.59 -17.73
CA THR A 169 13.82 29.75 -17.05
C THR A 169 15.12 29.97 -17.77
N SER A 170 15.11 30.92 -18.69
CA SER A 170 16.27 31.27 -19.47
C SER A 170 17.24 31.78 -18.44
N THR A 171 18.15 30.90 -17.99
CA THR A 171 19.33 31.29 -17.25
C THR A 171 20.02 32.25 -18.17
N SER A 172 19.73 33.54 -17.96
CA SER A 172 20.44 34.64 -18.60
C SER A 172 21.91 34.30 -18.43
N PRO A 173 22.68 34.18 -19.52
CA PRO A 173 24.07 33.78 -19.42
C PRO A 173 24.72 34.69 -18.38
N SER A 174 25.15 34.11 -17.27
CA SER A 174 25.96 34.82 -16.29
C SER A 174 27.07 35.49 -17.09
N PRO A 175 27.22 36.83 -17.04
CA PRO A 175 28.23 37.51 -17.83
C PRO A 175 29.57 36.84 -17.51
N SER A 176 30.19 36.26 -18.54
CA SER A 176 31.55 35.75 -18.46
C SER A 176 32.42 36.87 -17.92
N GLN A 177 32.76 36.81 -16.63
CA GLN A 177 33.87 37.56 -16.11
C GLN A 177 35.09 36.96 -16.79
N SER A 178 35.55 37.68 -17.82
CA SER A 178 36.82 37.48 -18.49
C SER A 178 37.90 37.43 -17.43
N THR A 179 38.33 36.22 -17.06
CA THR A 179 39.50 36.02 -16.22
C THR A 179 40.69 36.45 -17.06
N GLU A 180 41.36 37.52 -16.65
CA GLU A 180 42.66 37.89 -17.19
C GLU A 180 43.62 36.70 -17.08
N PRO A 181 44.49 36.47 -18.09
CA PRO A 181 45.54 35.49 -18.00
C PRO A 181 46.61 35.98 -17.01
N SER A 182 46.53 35.51 -15.76
CA SER A 182 47.66 35.63 -14.83
C SER A 182 48.71 34.58 -15.20
N THR A 183 49.86 35.10 -15.63
CA THR A 183 51.08 34.41 -16.02
C THR A 183 51.81 33.91 -14.76
N GLU A 184 52.26 32.64 -14.80
CA GLU A 184 53.43 31.97 -14.15
C GLU A 184 54.06 32.52 -12.85
N PRO A 185 54.62 31.67 -11.94
CA PRO A 185 55.53 30.58 -12.29
C PRO A 185 55.43 29.27 -11.49
N SER A 186 56.20 28.28 -11.99
CA SER A 186 56.61 27.02 -11.36
C SER A 186 57.13 27.16 -9.93
N ASP A 187 56.84 26.16 -9.10
CA ASP A 187 57.79 25.50 -8.16
C ASP A 187 57.08 24.23 -7.64
N THR A 188 57.41 23.04 -8.15
CA THR A 188 58.39 22.11 -7.56
C THR A 188 58.40 22.09 -6.04
N THR A 189 57.59 21.21 -5.45
CA THR A 189 58.04 20.41 -4.30
C THR A 189 57.29 19.10 -4.29
N GLU A 190 58.05 18.06 -4.62
CA GLU A 190 57.81 16.67 -4.26
C GLU A 190 57.99 16.51 -2.74
N PRO A 191 57.05 15.88 -2.03
CA PRO A 191 57.43 15.07 -0.90
C PRO A 191 57.12 13.60 -1.22
N THR A 192 58.22 12.87 -1.43
CA THR A 192 58.35 11.49 -0.98
C THR A 192 57.95 11.43 0.49
N ASP A 193 56.96 10.60 0.83
CA ASP A 193 57.01 9.82 2.05
C ASP A 193 56.13 8.57 1.90
N ASP A 194 56.88 7.49 1.70
CA ASP A 194 56.53 6.10 1.94
C ASP A 194 56.41 5.89 3.45
N PRO A 195 55.25 5.41 3.95
CA PRO A 195 55.28 4.55 5.11
C PRO A 195 54.71 3.16 4.75
N ALA A 196 55.62 2.23 4.55
CA ALA A 196 55.69 0.91 5.18
C ALA A 196 54.35 0.20 5.53
N PRO A 197 54.10 -1.01 5.00
CA PRO A 197 53.02 -1.86 5.49
C PRO A 197 53.40 -2.45 6.86
N SER A 198 52.72 -2.02 7.92
CA SER A 198 52.77 -2.67 9.24
C SER A 198 51.53 -3.56 9.43
N ASP A 199 51.81 -4.86 9.54
CA ASP A 199 51.16 -5.85 10.40
C ASP A 199 49.65 -6.08 10.20
N SER A 200 49.26 -7.18 9.54
CA SER A 200 49.09 -8.49 10.19
C SER A 200 48.54 -8.38 11.61
N VAL A 201 47.22 -8.20 11.69
CA VAL A 201 46.46 -8.68 12.85
C VAL A 201 45.44 -9.68 12.35
N GLU A 202 45.86 -10.93 12.48
CA GLU A 202 45.06 -12.15 12.47
C GLU A 202 44.00 -12.02 13.58
N PRO A 203 42.68 -12.00 13.30
CA PRO A 203 41.70 -12.23 14.34
C PRO A 203 41.73 -13.71 14.69
N SER A 204 42.32 -14.01 15.85
CA SER A 204 42.28 -15.32 16.48
C SER A 204 40.84 -15.82 16.59
N ASP A 205 40.56 -16.82 15.78
CA ASP A 205 39.60 -17.86 16.08
C ASP A 205 40.03 -18.55 17.37
N THR A 206 39.22 -18.52 18.42
CA THR A 206 39.04 -19.57 19.46
C THR A 206 38.23 -18.98 20.62
N GLY A 207 36.91 -19.07 20.52
CA GLY A 207 35.98 -18.75 21.60
C GLY A 207 34.78 -19.69 21.58
N LEU A 208 35.02 -20.99 21.77
CA LEU A 208 33.99 -21.97 22.10
C LEU A 208 33.22 -21.50 23.34
N PRO A 209 31.88 -21.35 23.30
CA PRO A 209 31.11 -21.27 24.53
C PRO A 209 31.23 -22.61 25.25
N THR A 210 31.88 -22.55 26.41
CA THR A 210 31.86 -23.63 27.41
C THR A 210 30.45 -23.72 27.95
N GLU A 211 29.66 -24.67 27.46
CA GLU A 211 28.51 -25.18 28.20
C GLU A 211 29.04 -25.95 29.42
N THR A 212 28.82 -25.42 30.61
CA THR A 212 29.04 -26.14 31.86
C THR A 212 28.06 -25.67 32.92
N GLY A 213 27.14 -26.59 33.26
CA GLY A 213 26.35 -26.64 34.50
C GLY A 213 25.08 -25.79 34.48
N ASP A 214 23.90 -26.25 34.89
CA ASP A 214 23.57 -27.36 35.80
C ASP A 214 22.06 -27.68 35.67
N PRO A 215 21.65 -28.95 35.72
CA PRO A 215 20.25 -29.36 35.59
C PRO A 215 19.53 -29.29 36.94
N GLY A 216 18.80 -28.19 37.14
CA GLY A 216 17.80 -28.06 38.20
C GLY A 216 16.61 -28.99 37.94
N THR A 217 16.60 -30.10 38.66
CA THR A 217 15.50 -31.05 38.80
C THR A 217 14.24 -30.34 39.33
N ALA A 218 13.15 -30.36 38.55
CA ALA A 218 11.79 -30.18 39.06
C ALA A 218 10.88 -31.22 38.40
N ASP A 219 10.55 -32.18 39.23
CA ASP A 219 9.74 -33.38 39.03
C ASP A 219 8.23 -33.02 38.90
N GLY A 220 7.49 -33.81 38.12
CA GLY A 220 6.05 -34.01 38.34
C GLY A 220 5.07 -33.72 37.19
N GLY A 221 4.75 -34.75 36.40
CA GLY A 221 3.45 -34.90 35.69
C GLY A 221 3.59 -35.26 34.21
N SER A 222 3.79 -36.53 33.83
CA SER A 222 2.72 -37.50 33.45
C SER A 222 1.70 -36.88 32.49
N SER A 223 1.52 -37.32 31.24
CA SER A 223 1.24 -38.70 30.82
C SER A 223 1.34 -38.85 29.29
N ASP A 224 1.65 -40.08 28.86
CA ASP A 224 1.25 -40.78 27.63
C ASP A 224 1.57 -40.12 26.27
N GLY A 225 2.37 -40.70 25.37
CA GLY A 225 2.51 -42.11 25.03
C GLY A 225 2.08 -42.29 23.57
N GLY A 226 3.05 -42.47 22.66
CA GLY A 226 2.74 -42.66 21.23
C GLY A 226 3.98 -42.73 20.35
N ALA A 227 4.62 -43.89 20.33
CA ALA A 227 5.67 -44.29 19.41
C ALA A 227 5.20 -44.28 17.94
N SER A 228 6.10 -44.05 16.98
CA SER A 228 6.41 -44.99 15.87
C SER A 228 7.46 -44.40 14.92
N ASP A 229 8.63 -45.03 14.97
CA ASP A 229 9.60 -45.37 13.92
C ASP A 229 9.49 -44.74 12.50
N GLY A 230 10.62 -44.13 12.09
CA GLY A 230 11.53 -44.69 11.08
C GLY A 230 11.08 -44.80 9.62
N GLY A 231 11.82 -44.15 8.71
CA GLY A 231 11.78 -44.54 7.29
C GLY A 231 12.40 -43.54 6.32
N SER A 232 13.68 -43.72 6.01
CA SER A 232 14.36 -43.15 4.85
C SER A 232 14.04 -43.97 3.60
N SER A 233 13.58 -43.34 2.51
CA SER A 233 13.86 -43.76 1.12
C SER A 233 13.15 -42.84 0.12
N GLY A 234 13.90 -42.37 -0.89
CA GLY A 234 13.39 -41.55 -1.98
C GLY A 234 12.46 -42.30 -2.95
N GLY A 235 11.76 -41.52 -3.76
CA GLY A 235 10.94 -41.99 -4.86
C GLY A 235 10.06 -40.88 -5.42
N SER A 236 10.33 -40.46 -6.66
CA SER A 236 9.43 -39.64 -7.48
C SER A 236 8.12 -40.38 -7.76
N THR A 237 6.98 -39.69 -7.66
CA THR A 237 5.80 -39.92 -8.52
C THR A 237 4.76 -38.82 -8.33
N ASP A 238 4.15 -38.44 -9.44
CA ASP A 238 3.05 -37.50 -9.62
C ASP A 238 1.89 -37.68 -8.63
N VAL A 239 1.33 -36.55 -8.16
CA VAL A 239 0.06 -36.50 -7.42
C VAL A 239 -0.89 -35.56 -8.14
N SER A 240 -1.78 -36.18 -8.93
CA SER A 240 -3.14 -35.68 -9.11
C SER A 240 -3.99 -36.32 -8.01
N THR A 241 -4.57 -35.53 -7.10
CA THR A 241 -5.76 -35.98 -6.37
C THR A 241 -6.60 -34.81 -5.87
N GLU A 242 -7.88 -34.97 -6.14
CA GLU A 242 -9.03 -34.24 -5.64
C GLU A 242 -9.00 -34.19 -4.10
N VAL A 243 -9.15 -32.99 -3.51
CA VAL A 243 -9.32 -32.83 -2.08
C VAL A 243 -10.80 -32.69 -1.77
N ALA A 244 -11.35 -33.79 -1.27
CA ALA A 244 -12.63 -33.85 -0.59
C ALA A 244 -12.56 -33.18 0.79
N SER A 245 -13.66 -32.52 1.10
CA SER A 245 -14.04 -31.87 2.35
C SER A 245 -13.89 -32.76 3.59
N GLY A 246 -13.32 -32.18 4.67
CA GLY A 246 -13.52 -32.65 6.04
C GLY A 246 -12.31 -32.46 6.95
N GLY A 247 -12.38 -31.54 7.92
CA GLY A 247 -11.39 -31.52 9.02
C GLY A 247 -11.23 -30.21 9.77
N THR A 248 -12.09 -30.03 10.78
CA THR A 248 -11.76 -29.57 12.15
C THR A 248 -10.84 -28.35 12.32
N GLY A 249 -11.46 -27.23 12.71
CA GLY A 249 -10.81 -25.95 12.99
C GLY A 249 -9.76 -26.01 14.10
N GLY A 250 -8.53 -25.69 13.72
CA GLY A 250 -7.48 -25.22 14.61
C GLY A 250 -7.64 -23.71 14.84
N ALA A 251 -7.74 -23.33 16.12
CA ALA A 251 -7.79 -21.94 16.56
C ALA A 251 -6.47 -21.22 16.23
N LEU A 252 -6.53 -20.27 15.30
CA LEU A 252 -5.47 -19.30 15.10
C LEU A 252 -5.64 -18.14 16.08
N ALA A 253 -4.51 -17.66 16.58
CA ALA A 253 -4.37 -16.68 17.64
C ALA A 253 -5.30 -15.46 17.45
N SER A 254 -6.16 -15.26 18.44
CA SER A 254 -7.01 -14.10 18.61
C SER A 254 -6.15 -12.87 18.89
N THR A 255 -5.84 -12.08 17.85
CA THR A 255 -5.48 -10.68 18.06
C THR A 255 -6.77 -9.97 18.45
N GLY A 256 -6.90 -9.68 19.74
CA GLY A 256 -8.05 -8.99 20.33
C GLY A 256 -8.21 -7.59 19.74
N ALA A 257 -8.90 -7.49 18.60
CA ALA A 257 -9.67 -6.32 18.30
C ALA A 257 -10.72 -6.20 19.40
N GLN A 258 -10.75 -5.07 20.10
CA GLN A 258 -11.94 -4.64 20.82
C GLN A 258 -13.05 -4.42 19.77
N ALA A 259 -13.68 -5.52 19.35
CA ALA A 259 -14.97 -5.55 18.68
C ALA A 259 -16.08 -5.29 19.72
N GLY A 260 -15.91 -4.22 20.49
CA GLY A 260 -16.95 -3.67 21.34
C GLY A 260 -17.60 -2.54 20.58
N LEU A 261 -18.84 -2.77 20.14
CA LEU A 261 -19.82 -1.73 19.76
C LEU A 261 -19.96 -1.31 18.28
N LEU A 262 -19.73 -2.19 17.29
CA LEU A 262 -20.29 -2.05 15.92
C LEU A 262 -20.82 -3.37 15.33
N GLY A 263 -21.38 -4.25 16.16
CA GLY A 263 -21.85 -5.60 15.77
C GLY A 263 -23.36 -5.77 15.62
N VAL A 264 -24.10 -4.80 15.07
CA VAL A 264 -25.56 -4.97 14.81
C VAL A 264 -25.99 -4.47 13.41
N GLY A 265 -25.06 -4.04 12.54
CA GLY A 265 -25.42 -3.40 11.26
C GLY A 265 -25.43 -4.27 10.00
N SER A 266 -24.80 -5.45 10.00
CA SER A 266 -24.45 -6.14 8.74
C SER A 266 -25.50 -7.13 8.23
N ALA A 267 -26.33 -7.69 9.11
CA ALA A 267 -27.39 -8.63 8.69
C ALA A 267 -28.59 -7.93 8.02
N ALA A 268 -28.84 -6.65 8.35
CA ALA A 268 -29.96 -5.90 7.80
C ALA A 268 -29.76 -5.53 6.32
N LEU A 269 -28.52 -5.24 5.89
CA LEU A 269 -28.24 -4.82 4.51
C LEU A 269 -28.34 -5.98 3.51
N ILE A 270 -27.91 -7.18 3.88
CA ILE A 270 -28.07 -8.38 3.04
C ILE A 270 -29.56 -8.75 2.90
N GLY A 271 -30.34 -8.58 3.98
CA GLY A 271 -31.79 -8.78 3.95
C GLY A 271 -32.53 -7.77 3.06
N LEU A 272 -32.17 -6.49 3.11
CA LEU A 272 -32.80 -5.46 2.30
C LEU A 272 -32.45 -5.59 0.81
N GLY A 273 -31.21 -5.94 0.46
CA GLY A 273 -30.79 -6.16 -0.92
C GLY A 273 -31.55 -7.31 -1.60
N THR A 274 -31.74 -8.43 -0.90
CA THR A 274 -32.47 -9.59 -1.44
C THR A 274 -33.97 -9.32 -1.57
N ALA A 275 -34.59 -8.60 -0.63
CA ALA A 275 -35.99 -8.21 -0.71
C ALA A 275 -36.28 -7.25 -1.87
N ALA A 276 -35.38 -6.29 -2.14
CA ALA A 276 -35.51 -5.35 -3.26
C ALA A 276 -35.46 -6.07 -4.63
N VAL A 277 -34.55 -7.03 -4.81
CA VAL A 277 -34.45 -7.84 -6.03
C VAL A 277 -35.69 -8.71 -6.23
N PHE A 278 -36.22 -9.30 -5.16
CA PHE A 278 -37.43 -10.13 -5.25
C PHE A 278 -38.67 -9.29 -5.58
N TRP A 279 -38.79 -8.09 -5.01
CA TRP A 279 -39.87 -7.16 -5.33
C TRP A 279 -39.79 -6.63 -6.77
N ALA A 280 -38.58 -6.32 -7.26
CA ALA A 280 -38.35 -5.90 -8.64
C ALA A 280 -38.69 -7.00 -9.65
N ARG A 281 -38.35 -8.27 -9.35
CA ARG A 281 -38.78 -9.43 -10.16
C ARG A 281 -40.31 -9.56 -10.18
N ARG A 282 -40.98 -9.41 -9.04
CA ARG A 282 -42.45 -9.54 -8.96
C ARG A 282 -43.21 -8.46 -9.73
N ARG A 283 -42.60 -7.27 -9.91
CA ARG A 283 -43.18 -6.18 -10.73
C ARG A 283 -42.80 -6.23 -12.21
N GLY A 284 -42.05 -7.24 -12.66
CA GLY A 284 -41.67 -7.38 -14.06
C GLY A 284 -40.68 -6.31 -14.55
N LEU A 285 -39.99 -5.62 -13.64
CA LEU A 285 -39.03 -4.56 -13.98
C LEU A 285 -37.67 -5.10 -14.47
N LEU A 286 -37.43 -6.40 -14.28
CA LEU A 286 -36.20 -7.08 -14.71
C LEU A 286 -36.54 -8.21 -15.69
N THR A 287 -36.87 -7.84 -16.94
CA THR A 287 -36.94 -8.81 -18.03
C THR A 287 -35.56 -8.99 -18.65
N PHE A 288 -34.85 -10.04 -18.22
CA PHE A 288 -33.66 -10.48 -18.95
C PHE A 288 -34.13 -11.12 -20.26
N ALA A 289 -33.71 -10.55 -21.38
CA ALA A 289 -33.92 -11.15 -22.68
C ALA A 289 -33.24 -12.53 -22.67
N ASN A 290 -34.06 -13.58 -22.68
CA ASN A 290 -33.59 -14.96 -22.74
C ASN A 290 -32.91 -15.14 -24.11
N GLY A 291 -31.58 -15.06 -24.12
CA GLY A 291 -30.76 -15.27 -25.31
C GLY A 291 -30.90 -16.72 -25.74
N GLY A 292 -31.78 -16.97 -26.71
CA GLY A 292 -31.97 -18.27 -27.32
C GLY A 292 -30.71 -18.71 -28.06
N ASN A 293 -30.26 -19.93 -27.75
CA ASN A 293 -29.28 -20.69 -28.52
C ASN A 293 -29.63 -20.67 -30.01
N ARG A 294 -28.66 -20.28 -30.83
CA ARG A 294 -28.49 -20.74 -32.21
C ARG A 294 -27.11 -21.36 -32.32
#